data_AF-A0ABD5RBM7-F1
#
_entry.id   AF-A0ABD5RBM7-F1
#
_cell.length_a   1.000
_cell.length_b   1.000
_cell.length_c   1.000
_cell.angle_alpha   90.00
_cell.angle_beta   90.00
_cell.angle_gamma   90.00
#
_symmetry.space_group_name_H-M   'P 1'
#
loop_
_entity.id
_entity.type
_entity.pdbx_description
1 polymer ?
#
loop_
_entity_poly.entity_id
_entity_poly.type
_entity_poly.pdbx_seq_one_letter_code
_entity_poly.pdbx_strand_id
1 'polypeptide(L)'
;PSEPIRAVFYQDPSSPASATTPLGESIFTFFEGFGITSSVVVDSVYTVAIILVALLFYWLLTRIGNSPFGRVLKAIREDELVASSLGKDTRLFKIKAFMVGCALMGLGGILWLGASGFVNPLSFRPNITFYIFIALIIGGAGSNTGAVLGGAVFSALLFLLPQLINQNAGQFIERGVTPDTIVGALAPIASADLLPLVAYAVENMASLRFVVVGLLLIYLMQNRPEGLLGHRSEVASAVDLSERTSRPADARPATDGGETDE
;
A
#
# COMPACT_ATOMS: atom_id res chain seq x y z
N PRO A 1 -9.49 14.43 -22.42
CA PRO A 1 -9.09 13.02 -22.64
C PRO A 1 -10.28 12.11 -22.32
N SER A 2 -10.70 11.30 -23.28
CA SER A 2 -11.85 10.40 -23.12
C SER A 2 -11.53 9.32 -22.08
N GLU A 3 -12.42 9.14 -21.09
CA GLU A 3 -12.25 8.04 -20.15
C GLU A 3 -12.55 6.71 -20.87
N PRO A 4 -11.61 5.76 -20.89
CA PRO A 4 -11.72 4.57 -21.72
C PRO A 4 -12.89 3.67 -21.31
N ILE A 5 -13.22 3.67 -20.01
CA ILE A 5 -14.36 2.89 -19.49
C ILE A 5 -15.68 3.58 -19.83
N ARG A 6 -15.75 4.91 -19.78
CA ARG A 6 -16.96 5.66 -20.19
C ARG A 6 -17.27 5.50 -21.68
N ALA A 7 -16.25 5.32 -22.52
CA ALA A 7 -16.42 5.02 -23.95
C ALA A 7 -17.14 3.69 -24.22
N VAL A 8 -17.17 2.76 -23.26
CA VAL A 8 -17.93 1.52 -23.37
C VAL A 8 -19.42 1.77 -23.17
N PHE A 9 -19.79 2.75 -22.35
CA PHE A 9 -21.17 3.02 -21.94
C PHE A 9 -21.83 4.18 -22.71
N TYR A 10 -21.04 5.16 -23.16
CA TYR A 10 -21.51 6.40 -23.77
C TYR A 10 -20.87 6.61 -25.15
N GLN A 11 -21.66 7.11 -26.11
CA GLN A 11 -21.17 7.47 -27.45
C GLN A 11 -20.23 8.67 -27.41
N ASP A 12 -20.43 9.61 -26.47
CA ASP A 12 -19.43 10.63 -26.14
C ASP A 12 -18.91 10.42 -24.71
N PRO A 13 -17.66 9.95 -24.54
CA PRO A 13 -17.05 9.68 -23.23
C PRO A 13 -16.89 10.93 -22.36
N SER A 14 -17.00 12.12 -22.94
CA SER A 14 -16.81 13.40 -22.26
C SER A 14 -18.08 13.97 -21.64
N SER A 15 -19.27 13.46 -22.02
CA SER A 15 -20.56 13.92 -21.52
C SER A 15 -21.44 12.75 -21.06
N PRO A 16 -21.77 12.65 -19.76
CA PRO A 16 -22.69 11.63 -19.25
C PRO A 16 -24.14 11.82 -19.69
N ALA A 17 -24.46 12.94 -20.37
CA ALA A 17 -25.75 13.20 -21.00
C ALA A 17 -25.80 12.75 -22.48
N SER A 18 -24.71 12.17 -23.00
CA SER A 18 -24.65 11.67 -24.38
C SER A 18 -25.39 10.34 -24.53
N ALA A 19 -25.78 10.02 -25.77
CA ALA A 19 -26.47 8.77 -26.08
C ALA A 19 -25.64 7.57 -25.62
N THR A 20 -26.30 6.60 -24.99
CA THR A 20 -25.65 5.37 -24.52
C THR A 20 -25.33 4.44 -25.69
N THR A 21 -24.30 3.62 -25.55
CA THR A 21 -24.06 2.52 -26.48
C THR A 21 -25.10 1.41 -26.24
N PRO A 22 -25.36 0.51 -27.21
CA PRO A 22 -26.31 -0.61 -27.01
C PRO A 22 -25.95 -1.52 -25.82
N LEU A 23 -24.64 -1.65 -25.53
CA LEU A 23 -24.14 -2.34 -24.33
C LEU A 23 -24.37 -1.52 -23.06
N GLY A 24 -24.18 -0.19 -23.12
CA GLY A 24 -24.47 0.68 -21.98
C GLY A 24 -25.94 0.71 -21.61
N GLU A 25 -26.83 0.77 -22.60
CA GLU A 25 -28.29 0.78 -22.41
C GLU A 25 -28.80 -0.53 -21.78
N SER A 26 -28.33 -1.68 -22.25
CA SER A 26 -28.71 -2.99 -21.68
C SER A 26 -28.20 -3.19 -20.25
N ILE A 27 -27.00 -2.70 -19.93
CA ILE A 27 -26.45 -2.76 -18.58
C ILE A 27 -27.19 -1.77 -17.66
N PHE A 28 -27.41 -0.54 -18.10
CA PHE A 28 -28.10 0.46 -17.28
C PHE A 28 -29.55 0.07 -17.01
N THR A 29 -30.29 -0.41 -18.00
CA THR A 29 -31.68 -0.89 -17.80
C THR A 29 -31.76 -2.08 -16.84
N PHE A 30 -30.78 -3.00 -16.89
CA PHE A 30 -30.69 -4.10 -15.91
C PHE A 30 -30.48 -3.58 -14.49
N PHE A 31 -29.55 -2.64 -14.28
CA PHE A 31 -29.23 -2.09 -12.96
C PHE A 31 -30.27 -1.08 -12.44
N GLU A 32 -30.95 -0.37 -13.33
CA GLU A 32 -32.07 0.51 -13.02
C GLU A 32 -33.26 -0.28 -12.48
N GLY A 33 -33.45 -1.52 -12.94
CA GLY A 33 -34.40 -2.48 -12.36
C GLY A 33 -34.13 -2.83 -10.88
N PHE A 34 -32.90 -2.62 -10.41
CA PHE A 34 -32.51 -2.75 -8.99
C PHE A 34 -32.44 -1.40 -8.25
N GLY A 35 -32.86 -0.31 -8.89
CA GLY A 35 -32.83 1.04 -8.32
C GLY A 35 -31.44 1.69 -8.29
N ILE A 36 -30.47 1.17 -9.06
CA ILE A 36 -29.09 1.66 -9.09
C ILE A 36 -28.92 2.70 -10.20
N THR A 37 -28.45 3.90 -9.85
CA THR A 37 -28.19 4.99 -10.80
C THR A 37 -27.04 4.66 -11.75
N SER A 38 -27.14 5.04 -13.02
CA SER A 38 -26.13 4.76 -14.06
C SER A 38 -24.73 5.26 -13.72
N SER A 39 -24.59 6.36 -12.97
CA SER A 39 -23.29 6.85 -12.49
C SER A 39 -22.59 5.85 -11.55
N VAL A 40 -23.35 5.25 -10.62
CA VAL A 40 -22.83 4.27 -9.66
C VAL A 40 -22.38 2.99 -10.37
N VAL A 41 -23.07 2.61 -11.44
CA VAL A 41 -22.68 1.46 -12.27
C VAL A 41 -21.32 1.71 -12.92
N VAL A 42 -21.10 2.88 -13.53
CA VAL A 42 -19.82 3.22 -14.16
C VAL A 42 -18.68 3.23 -13.14
N ASP A 43 -18.89 3.87 -12.00
CA ASP A 43 -17.89 3.95 -10.92
C ASP A 43 -17.56 2.56 -10.34
N SER A 44 -18.56 1.68 -10.21
CA SER A 44 -18.34 0.32 -9.73
C SER A 44 -17.55 -0.55 -10.71
N VAL A 45 -17.81 -0.44 -12.02
CA VAL A 45 -17.04 -1.13 -13.07
C VAL A 45 -15.58 -0.66 -13.05
N TYR A 46 -15.38 0.65 -12.90
CA TYR A 46 -14.06 1.25 -12.77
C TYR A 46 -13.30 0.72 -11.53
N THR A 47 -13.99 0.64 -10.40
CA THR A 47 -13.45 0.10 -9.14
C THR A 47 -13.05 -1.36 -9.29
N VAL A 48 -13.90 -2.19 -9.89
CA VAL A 48 -13.60 -3.62 -10.15
C VAL A 48 -12.38 -3.76 -11.07
N ALA A 49 -12.28 -2.95 -12.12
CA ALA A 49 -11.13 -2.97 -13.03
C ALA A 49 -9.82 -2.65 -12.28
N ILE A 50 -9.81 -1.64 -11.42
CA ILE A 50 -8.64 -1.32 -10.57
C ILE A 50 -8.29 -2.48 -9.64
N ILE A 51 -9.28 -3.08 -8.98
CA ILE A 51 -9.05 -4.20 -8.07
C ILE A 51 -8.42 -5.38 -8.83
N LEU A 52 -8.92 -5.69 -10.03
CA LEU A 52 -8.35 -6.75 -10.86
C LEU A 52 -6.89 -6.46 -11.25
N VAL A 53 -6.57 -5.22 -11.63
CA VAL A 53 -5.18 -4.84 -11.94
C VAL A 53 -4.30 -4.89 -10.69
N ALA A 54 -4.79 -4.45 -9.54
CA ALA A 54 -4.06 -4.52 -8.27
C ALA A 54 -3.79 -5.98 -7.87
N LEU A 55 -4.77 -6.88 -8.04
CA LEU A 55 -4.60 -8.31 -7.81
C LEU A 55 -3.58 -8.92 -8.79
N LEU A 56 -3.62 -8.52 -10.07
CA LEU A 56 -2.63 -8.93 -11.06
C LEU A 56 -1.22 -8.48 -10.67
N PHE A 57 -1.07 -7.26 -10.18
CA PHE A 57 0.22 -6.74 -9.70
C PHE A 57 0.71 -7.50 -8.48
N TYR A 58 -0.17 -7.73 -7.51
CA TYR A 58 0.15 -8.53 -6.33
C TYR A 58 0.60 -9.94 -6.70
N TRP A 59 -0.12 -10.59 -7.63
CA TRP A 59 0.25 -11.91 -8.14
C TRP A 59 1.59 -11.90 -8.86
N LEU A 60 1.82 -10.92 -9.74
CA LEU A 60 3.06 -10.77 -10.50
C LEU A 60 4.26 -10.54 -9.58
N LEU A 61 4.14 -9.64 -8.60
CA LEU A 61 5.19 -9.35 -7.62
C LEU A 61 5.48 -10.55 -6.73
N THR A 62 4.45 -11.30 -6.33
CA THR A 62 4.63 -12.54 -5.55
C THR A 62 5.34 -13.61 -6.37
N ARG A 63 5.00 -13.75 -7.65
CA ARG A 63 5.65 -14.68 -8.57
C ARG A 63 7.11 -14.29 -8.84
N ILE A 64 7.40 -13.00 -9.05
CA ILE A 64 8.76 -12.49 -9.24
C ILE A 64 9.58 -12.71 -7.96
N GLY A 65 9.02 -12.42 -6.79
CA GLY A 65 9.67 -12.59 -5.49
C GLY A 65 10.05 -14.05 -5.19
N ASN A 66 9.19 -15.01 -5.54
CA ASN A 66 9.47 -16.44 -5.35
C ASN A 66 10.31 -17.07 -6.47
N SER A 67 10.58 -16.34 -7.55
CA SER A 67 11.39 -16.84 -8.68
C SER A 67 12.89 -16.84 -8.36
N PRO A 68 13.75 -17.48 -9.20
CA PRO A 68 15.21 -17.39 -9.05
C PRO A 68 15.73 -15.95 -9.03
N PHE A 69 15.06 -15.03 -9.74
CA PHE A 69 15.39 -13.61 -9.72
C PHE A 69 15.19 -13.00 -8.32
N GLY A 70 14.05 -13.28 -7.68
CA GLY A 70 13.75 -12.80 -6.33
C GLY A 70 14.68 -13.39 -5.27
N ARG A 71 15.08 -14.67 -5.41
CA ARG A 71 16.07 -15.30 -4.51
C ARG A 71 17.43 -14.62 -4.56
N VAL A 72 17.90 -14.22 -5.75
CA VAL A 72 19.14 -13.44 -5.90
C VAL A 72 18.98 -12.06 -5.29
N LEU A 73 17.83 -11.40 -5.49
CA LEU A 73 17.56 -10.09 -4.90
C LEU A 73 17.55 -10.14 -3.37
N LYS A 74 17.05 -11.24 -2.80
CA LYS A 74 17.11 -11.50 -1.36
C LYS A 74 18.55 -11.71 -0.88
N ALA A 75 19.36 -12.48 -1.60
CA ALA A 75 20.78 -12.64 -1.27
C ALA A 75 21.53 -11.29 -1.30
N ILE A 76 21.24 -10.43 -2.29
CA ILE A 76 21.79 -9.06 -2.38
C ILE A 76 21.36 -8.19 -1.19
N ARG A 77 20.15 -8.39 -0.66
CA ARG A 77 19.65 -7.66 0.53
C ARG A 77 20.40 -8.06 1.81
N GLU A 78 20.78 -9.32 1.95
CA GLU A 78 21.53 -9.81 3.11
C GLU A 78 23.00 -9.38 3.05
N ASP A 79 23.68 -9.69 1.94
CA ASP A 79 25.07 -9.27 1.71
C ASP A 79 25.37 -9.17 0.20
N GLU A 80 25.57 -7.93 -0.26
CA GLU A 80 25.87 -7.64 -1.66
C GLU A 80 27.27 -8.13 -2.07
N LEU A 81 28.25 -8.06 -1.18
CA LEU A 81 29.63 -8.48 -1.47
C LEU A 81 29.67 -9.99 -1.69
N VAL A 82 28.98 -10.77 -0.84
CA VAL A 82 28.88 -12.23 -0.98
C VAL A 82 28.20 -12.59 -2.30
N ALA A 83 27.06 -11.95 -2.63
CA ALA A 83 26.37 -12.21 -3.89
C ALA A 83 27.25 -11.91 -5.12
N SER A 84 28.03 -10.83 -5.08
CA SER A 84 28.96 -10.47 -6.16
C SER A 84 30.13 -11.46 -6.29
N SER A 85 30.69 -11.95 -5.18
CA SER A 85 31.78 -12.95 -5.19
C SER A 85 31.35 -14.30 -5.77
N LEU A 86 30.06 -14.62 -5.73
CA LEU A 86 29.46 -15.81 -6.35
C LEU A 86 29.16 -15.62 -7.85
N GLY A 87 29.68 -14.54 -8.47
CA GLY A 87 29.56 -14.28 -9.90
C GLY A 87 28.19 -13.72 -10.32
N LYS A 88 27.39 -13.16 -9.40
CA LYS A 88 26.15 -12.46 -9.74
C LYS A 88 26.41 -10.97 -9.92
N ASP A 89 26.00 -10.42 -11.06
CA ASP A 89 26.06 -8.97 -11.32
C ASP A 89 24.96 -8.24 -10.53
N THR A 90 25.28 -7.81 -9.31
CA THR A 90 24.33 -7.16 -8.39
C THR A 90 23.75 -5.87 -8.97
N ARG A 91 24.54 -5.13 -9.77
CA ARG A 91 24.12 -3.90 -10.45
C ARG A 91 23.01 -4.17 -11.45
N LEU A 92 23.14 -5.19 -12.31
CA LEU A 92 22.10 -5.53 -13.27
C LEU A 92 20.80 -6.00 -12.59
N PHE A 93 20.89 -6.76 -11.49
CA PHE A 93 19.70 -7.16 -10.73
C PHE A 93 18.97 -5.97 -10.12
N LYS A 94 19.69 -4.99 -9.55
CA LYS A 94 19.11 -3.74 -9.02
C LYS A 94 18.45 -2.90 -10.11
N ILE A 95 19.09 -2.73 -11.26
CA ILE A 95 18.52 -1.98 -12.40
C ILE A 95 17.23 -2.65 -12.89
N LYS A 96 17.22 -3.97 -13.04
CA LYS A 96 16.00 -4.72 -13.44
C LYS A 96 14.87 -4.54 -12.41
N ALA A 97 15.18 -4.62 -11.12
CA ALA A 97 14.19 -4.40 -10.07
C ALA A 97 13.61 -2.97 -10.13
N PHE A 98 14.47 -1.96 -10.34
CA PHE A 98 14.06 -0.57 -10.53
C PHE A 98 13.16 -0.39 -11.77
N MET A 99 13.54 -0.97 -12.91
CA MET A 99 12.75 -0.91 -14.14
C MET A 99 11.36 -1.52 -13.97
N VAL A 100 11.25 -2.67 -13.28
CA VAL A 100 9.96 -3.30 -12.98
C VAL A 100 9.11 -2.39 -12.09
N GLY A 101 9.70 -1.77 -11.07
CA GLY A 101 9.01 -0.79 -10.22
C GLY A 101 8.48 0.41 -11.00
N CYS A 102 9.32 1.01 -11.87
CA CYS A 102 8.92 2.12 -12.73
C CYS A 102 7.81 1.74 -13.71
N ALA A 103 7.86 0.54 -14.29
CA ALA A 103 6.82 0.06 -15.21
C ALA A 103 5.46 -0.09 -14.50
N LEU A 104 5.44 -0.66 -13.29
CA LEU A 104 4.23 -0.78 -12.48
C LEU A 104 3.69 0.58 -12.05
N MET A 105 4.57 1.51 -11.65
CA MET A 105 4.19 2.87 -11.27
C MET A 105 3.59 3.65 -12.45
N GLY A 106 4.19 3.52 -13.65
CA GLY A 106 3.67 4.14 -14.86
C GLY A 106 2.28 3.64 -15.22
N LEU A 107 2.04 2.33 -15.12
CA LEU A 107 0.72 1.73 -15.36
C LEU A 107 -0.29 2.19 -14.29
N GLY A 108 0.12 2.30 -13.03
CA GLY A 108 -0.70 2.93 -11.98
C GLY A 108 -1.08 4.38 -12.28
N GLY A 109 -0.17 5.16 -12.87
CA GLY A 109 -0.44 6.52 -13.33
C GLY A 109 -1.43 6.60 -14.48
N ILE A 110 -1.37 5.65 -15.44
CA ILE A 110 -2.35 5.56 -16.54
C ILE A 110 -3.74 5.26 -15.98
N LEU A 111 -3.85 4.37 -15.00
CA LEU A 111 -5.11 4.11 -14.30
C LEU A 111 -5.59 5.38 -13.60
N TRP A 112 -4.76 6.04 -12.80
CA TRP A 112 -5.14 7.29 -12.13
C TRP A 112 -5.73 8.33 -13.08
N LEU A 113 -5.06 8.55 -14.23
CA LEU A 113 -5.55 9.47 -15.26
C LEU A 113 -6.88 9.02 -15.84
N GLY A 114 -7.05 7.72 -16.08
CA GLY A 114 -8.30 7.16 -16.55
C GLY A 114 -9.48 7.33 -15.58
N ALA A 115 -9.21 7.52 -14.28
CA ALA A 115 -10.23 7.76 -13.23
C ALA A 115 -10.55 9.24 -13.02
N SER A 116 -9.53 10.08 -13.18
CA SER A 116 -9.61 11.52 -12.87
C SER A 116 -10.01 12.35 -14.09
N GLY A 117 -9.91 11.80 -15.30
CA GLY A 117 -10.18 12.47 -16.59
C GLY A 117 -9.21 13.60 -16.96
N PHE A 118 -8.48 14.15 -16.00
CA PHE A 118 -7.57 15.28 -16.16
C PHE A 118 -6.39 15.21 -15.19
N VAL A 119 -5.26 15.81 -15.57
CA VAL A 119 -4.03 15.84 -14.77
C VAL A 119 -3.62 17.29 -14.53
N ASN A 120 -3.52 17.69 -13.27
CA ASN A 120 -3.00 19.00 -12.88
C ASN A 120 -1.61 18.83 -12.23
N PRO A 121 -0.57 19.59 -12.65
CA PRO A 121 0.74 19.58 -12.00
C PRO A 121 0.68 19.89 -10.49
N LEU A 122 -0.27 20.72 -10.07
CA LEU A 122 -0.48 21.09 -8.67
C LEU A 122 -1.00 19.94 -7.80
N SER A 123 -1.48 18.86 -8.41
CA SER A 123 -1.89 17.65 -7.70
C SER A 123 -0.70 16.79 -7.28
N PHE A 124 0.45 16.86 -7.97
CA PHE A 124 1.65 16.07 -7.65
C PHE A 124 2.54 16.78 -6.64
N ARG A 125 1.99 17.07 -5.47
CA ARG A 125 2.76 17.63 -4.35
C ARG A 125 3.50 16.51 -3.61
N PRO A 126 4.58 16.85 -2.88
CA PRO A 126 5.33 15.87 -2.07
C PRO A 126 4.48 15.15 -1.01
N ASN A 127 3.31 15.67 -0.65
CA ASN A 127 2.38 15.00 0.27
C ASN A 127 1.98 13.59 -0.21
N ILE A 128 1.85 13.35 -1.52
CA ILE A 128 1.50 12.03 -2.06
C ILE A 128 2.60 11.01 -1.78
N THR A 129 3.87 11.38 -1.92
CA THR A 129 4.98 10.44 -1.64
C THR A 129 5.04 10.13 -0.14
N PHE A 130 4.79 11.11 0.73
CA PHE A 130 4.65 10.86 2.17
C PHE A 130 3.50 9.90 2.47
N TYR A 131 2.34 10.07 1.84
CA TYR A 131 1.22 9.14 2.00
C TYR A 131 1.57 7.69 1.64
N ILE A 132 2.28 7.50 0.52
CA ILE A 132 2.73 6.17 0.10
C ILE A 132 3.71 5.58 1.12
N PHE A 133 4.65 6.37 1.63
CA PHE A 133 5.57 5.91 2.68
C PHE A 133 4.86 5.54 3.98
N ILE A 134 3.89 6.35 4.41
CA ILE A 134 3.10 6.09 5.62
C ILE A 134 2.30 4.80 5.45
N ALA A 135 1.62 4.63 4.33
CA ALA A 135 0.91 3.40 3.99
C ALA A 135 1.84 2.17 4.02
N LEU A 136 3.06 2.30 3.49
CA LEU A 136 4.07 1.23 3.49
C LEU A 136 4.56 0.91 4.90
N ILE A 137 4.81 1.91 5.74
CA ILE A 137 5.24 1.74 7.14
C ILE A 137 4.13 1.06 7.95
N ILE A 138 2.88 1.48 7.78
CA ILE A 138 1.72 0.85 8.42
C ILE A 138 1.63 -0.62 8.01
N GLY A 139 1.80 -0.92 6.72
CA GLY A 139 1.73 -2.27 6.19
C GLY A 139 2.91 -3.18 6.55
N GLY A 140 4.11 -2.61 6.61
CA GLY A 140 5.40 -3.29 6.71
C GLY A 140 6.09 -3.44 5.35
N ALA A 141 7.31 -2.90 5.23
CA ALA A 141 8.08 -2.87 3.98
C ALA A 141 8.61 -4.25 3.53
N GLY A 142 8.58 -5.25 4.41
CA GLY A 142 9.13 -6.59 4.16
C GLY A 142 8.15 -7.60 3.52
N SER A 143 6.89 -7.23 3.31
CA SER A 143 5.87 -8.15 2.78
C SER A 143 4.96 -7.48 1.75
N ASN A 144 4.73 -8.14 0.62
CA ASN A 144 3.76 -7.70 -0.40
C ASN A 144 2.34 -7.62 0.18
N THR A 145 1.95 -8.56 1.06
CA THR A 145 0.62 -8.52 1.72
C THR A 145 0.52 -7.36 2.68
N GLY A 146 1.61 -7.07 3.41
CA GLY A 146 1.74 -5.93 4.29
C GLY A 146 1.52 -4.64 3.52
N ALA A 147 2.23 -4.43 2.41
CA ALA A 147 2.09 -3.23 1.58
C ALA A 147 0.65 -3.01 1.08
N VAL A 148 -0.03 -4.05 0.61
CA VAL A 148 -1.44 -3.95 0.14
C VAL A 148 -2.38 -3.61 1.29
N LEU A 149 -2.27 -4.32 2.42
CA LEU A 149 -3.13 -4.07 3.57
C LEU A 149 -2.86 -2.70 4.19
N GLY A 150 -1.60 -2.29 4.29
CA GLY A 150 -1.19 -0.98 4.78
C GLY A 150 -1.74 0.15 3.91
N GLY A 151 -1.69 -0.01 2.59
CA GLY A 151 -2.36 0.89 1.64
C GLY A 151 -3.88 0.96 1.84
N ALA A 152 -4.55 -0.19 1.98
CA ALA A 152 -5.98 -0.24 2.20
C ALA A 152 -6.40 0.41 3.53
N VAL A 153 -5.70 0.10 4.63
CA VAL A 153 -5.95 0.67 5.95
C VAL A 153 -5.68 2.17 5.95
N PHE A 154 -4.56 2.60 5.39
CA PHE A 154 -4.22 4.02 5.32
C PHE A 154 -5.23 4.79 4.46
N SER A 155 -5.64 4.24 3.31
CA SER A 155 -6.68 4.83 2.46
C SER A 155 -8.02 4.94 3.19
N ALA A 156 -8.45 3.88 3.89
CA ALA A 156 -9.66 3.90 4.70
C ALA A 156 -9.59 4.97 5.80
N LEU A 157 -8.44 5.10 6.47
CA LEU A 157 -8.24 6.14 7.48
C LEU A 157 -8.24 7.55 6.86
N LEU A 158 -7.70 7.71 5.66
CA LEU A 158 -7.57 9.01 5.03
C LEU A 158 -8.89 9.52 4.45
N PHE A 159 -9.67 8.64 3.82
CA PHE A 159 -10.87 8.98 3.05
C PHE A 159 -12.17 8.52 3.70
N LEU A 160 -12.22 7.30 4.23
CA LEU A 160 -13.45 6.73 4.80
C LEU A 160 -13.74 7.29 6.19
N LEU A 161 -12.72 7.46 7.02
CA LEU A 161 -12.89 7.94 8.40
C LEU A 161 -13.53 9.34 8.46
N PRO A 162 -13.10 10.36 7.68
CA PRO A 162 -13.78 11.64 7.68
C PRO A 162 -15.21 11.57 7.16
N GLN A 163 -15.45 10.73 6.16
CA GLN A 163 -16.78 10.60 5.57
C GLN A 163 -17.77 9.95 6.55
N LEU A 164 -17.36 8.89 7.23
CA LEU A 164 -18.18 8.23 8.25
C LEU A 164 -18.46 9.15 9.43
N ILE A 165 -17.47 9.92 9.88
CA ILE A 165 -17.68 10.81 11.01
C ILE A 165 -18.57 11.99 10.61
N ASN A 166 -18.38 12.59 9.43
CA ASN A 166 -19.24 13.69 8.97
C ASN A 166 -20.70 13.27 8.75
N GLN A 167 -20.94 12.05 8.26
CA GLN A 167 -22.29 11.51 8.09
C GLN A 167 -23.02 11.36 9.43
N ASN A 168 -22.33 10.85 10.45
CA ASN A 168 -22.91 10.67 11.77
C ASN A 168 -23.00 12.00 12.53
N ALA A 169 -21.99 12.86 12.41
CA ALA A 169 -21.93 14.14 13.11
C ALA A 169 -22.98 15.13 12.61
N GLY A 170 -23.35 15.10 11.31
CA GLY A 170 -24.46 15.88 10.78
C GLY A 170 -25.81 15.62 11.47
N GLN A 171 -25.98 14.45 12.11
CA GLN A 171 -27.18 14.13 12.90
C GLN A 171 -27.14 14.69 14.34
N PHE A 172 -25.95 15.00 14.86
CA PHE A 172 -25.76 15.52 16.23
C PHE A 172 -25.61 17.04 16.30
N ILE A 173 -25.32 17.72 15.18
CA ILE A 173 -24.94 19.15 15.13
C ILE A 173 -26.16 20.10 14.97
N GLU A 174 -27.40 19.61 14.86
CA GLU A 174 -28.60 20.45 14.69
C GLU A 174 -28.91 21.45 15.84
N ARG A 175 -28.14 21.52 16.94
CA ARG A 175 -28.44 22.42 18.09
C ARG A 175 -27.30 23.19 18.74
N GLY A 176 -26.10 23.27 18.16
CA GLY A 176 -24.98 23.96 18.81
C GLY A 176 -24.17 24.84 17.87
N VAL A 177 -23.98 26.11 18.25
CA VAL A 177 -22.98 27.01 17.67
C VAL A 177 -21.64 26.30 17.69
N THR A 178 -21.09 25.97 16.53
CA THR A 178 -19.77 25.35 16.44
C THR A 178 -18.71 26.42 16.68
N PRO A 179 -17.84 26.27 17.70
CA PRO A 179 -16.83 27.30 17.97
C PRO A 179 -15.74 27.25 16.89
N ASP A 180 -15.51 28.35 16.19
CA ASP A 180 -14.47 28.44 15.14
C ASP A 180 -13.03 28.29 15.67
N THR A 181 -12.83 28.24 16.99
CA THR A 181 -11.52 28.25 17.65
C THR A 181 -11.37 27.14 18.68
N ILE A 182 -10.16 26.56 18.77
CA ILE A 182 -9.79 25.55 19.79
C ILE A 182 -10.12 26.06 21.20
N VAL A 183 -9.92 27.35 21.47
CA VAL A 183 -10.20 27.96 22.77
C VAL A 183 -11.70 27.95 23.09
N GLY A 184 -12.56 28.24 22.11
CA GLY A 184 -14.02 28.13 22.27
C GLY A 184 -14.51 26.69 22.44
N ALA A 185 -13.79 25.73 21.84
CA ALA A 185 -14.06 24.30 21.97
C ALA A 185 -13.59 23.69 23.31
N LEU A 186 -12.53 24.24 23.91
CA LEU A 186 -11.99 23.84 25.22
C LEU A 186 -12.67 24.55 26.40
N ALA A 187 -13.30 25.71 26.18
CA ALA A 187 -13.98 26.49 27.23
C ALA A 187 -15.02 25.71 28.07
N PRO A 188 -15.86 24.81 27.49
CA PRO A 188 -16.85 24.05 28.24
C PRO A 188 -16.31 22.75 28.88
N ILE A 189 -15.02 22.44 28.74
CA ILE A 189 -14.41 21.26 29.40
C ILE A 189 -14.49 21.38 30.92
N ALA A 190 -14.41 22.60 31.46
CA ALA A 190 -14.55 22.85 32.89
C ALA A 190 -15.96 22.49 33.41
N SER A 191 -16.98 22.57 32.56
CA SER A 191 -18.36 22.14 32.84
C SER A 191 -18.62 20.66 32.48
N ALA A 192 -17.57 19.89 32.21
CA ALA A 192 -17.63 18.49 31.75
C ALA A 192 -18.41 18.28 30.44
N ASP A 193 -18.64 19.35 29.67
CA ASP A 193 -19.34 19.29 28.40
C ASP A 193 -18.33 19.20 27.26
N LEU A 194 -18.19 17.99 26.73
CA LEU A 194 -17.24 17.65 25.66
C LEU A 194 -17.84 17.84 24.26
N LEU A 195 -19.13 18.14 24.16
CA LEU A 195 -19.83 18.26 22.88
C LEU A 195 -19.21 19.31 21.94
N PRO A 196 -18.81 20.50 22.42
CA PRO A 196 -18.21 21.54 21.57
C PRO A 196 -16.80 21.18 21.09
N LEU A 197 -16.05 20.41 21.89
CA LEU A 197 -14.76 19.84 21.48
C LEU A 197 -14.92 18.80 20.37
N VAL A 198 -15.93 17.94 20.50
CA VAL A 198 -16.24 16.93 19.48
C VAL A 198 -16.71 17.62 18.19
N ALA A 199 -17.59 18.62 18.28
CA ALA A 199 -18.05 19.38 17.12
C ALA A 199 -16.90 20.09 16.38
N TYR A 200 -16.00 20.75 17.12
CA TYR A 200 -14.79 21.35 16.55
C TYR A 200 -13.88 20.31 15.87
N ALA A 201 -13.72 19.14 16.50
CA ALA A 201 -12.88 18.07 15.95
C ALA A 201 -13.46 17.45 14.68
N VAL A 202 -14.79 17.40 14.57
CA VAL A 202 -15.51 16.97 13.36
C VAL A 202 -15.31 17.97 12.22
N GLU A 203 -15.50 19.26 12.47
CA GLU A 203 -15.36 20.27 11.42
C GLU A 203 -13.90 20.43 10.94
N ASN A 204 -12.94 20.31 11.86
CA ASN A 204 -11.51 20.44 11.56
C ASN A 204 -10.84 19.10 11.22
N MET A 205 -11.63 18.08 10.90
CA MET A 205 -11.13 16.72 10.71
C MET A 205 -10.09 16.60 9.60
N ALA A 206 -10.18 17.43 8.56
CA ALA A 206 -9.17 17.45 7.49
C ALA A 206 -7.76 17.78 8.01
N SER A 207 -7.66 18.68 8.99
CA SER A 207 -6.42 19.07 9.66
C SER A 207 -6.02 18.05 10.73
N LEU A 208 -6.99 17.62 11.55
CA LEU A 208 -6.75 16.64 12.62
C LEU A 208 -6.37 15.26 12.08
N ARG A 209 -6.77 14.91 10.86
CA ARG A 209 -6.36 13.67 10.19
C ARG A 209 -4.85 13.48 10.19
N PHE A 210 -4.06 14.53 9.96
CA PHE A 210 -2.60 14.42 9.98
C PHE A 210 -2.06 14.14 11.38
N VAL A 211 -2.69 14.71 12.41
CA VAL A 211 -2.37 14.45 13.81
C VAL A 211 -2.71 13.01 14.17
N VAL A 212 -3.89 12.52 13.76
CA VAL A 212 -4.32 11.13 13.98
C VAL A 212 -3.38 10.15 13.27
N VAL A 213 -3.01 10.42 12.02
CA VAL A 213 -2.01 9.62 11.28
C VAL A 213 -0.66 9.64 12.00
N GLY A 214 -0.21 10.81 12.46
CA GLY A 214 1.05 10.96 13.18
C GLY A 214 1.08 10.18 14.50
N LEU A 215 0.02 10.29 15.31
CA LEU A 215 -0.13 9.52 16.55
C LEU A 215 -0.23 8.03 16.27
N LEU A 216 -0.94 7.62 15.23
CA LEU A 216 -1.02 6.23 14.80
C LEU A 216 0.35 5.70 14.40
N LEU A 217 1.15 6.49 13.68
CA LEU A 217 2.52 6.11 13.33
C LEU A 217 3.41 5.98 14.56
N ILE A 218 3.33 6.90 15.52
CA ILE A 218 4.10 6.82 16.77
C ILE A 218 3.72 5.54 17.52
N TYR A 219 2.42 5.28 17.68
CA TYR A 219 1.92 4.06 18.31
C TYR A 219 2.40 2.79 17.60
N LEU A 220 2.35 2.78 16.26
CA LEU A 220 2.76 1.64 15.45
C LEU A 220 4.28 1.43 15.55
N MET A 221 5.08 2.50 15.52
CA MET A 221 6.53 2.41 15.68
C MET A 221 6.94 1.91 17.07
N GLN A 222 6.16 2.24 18.10
CA GLN A 222 6.39 1.77 19.47
C GLN A 222 6.00 0.30 19.66
N ASN A 223 4.86 -0.13 19.13
CA ASN A 223 4.29 -1.46 19.43
C ASN A 223 4.58 -2.52 18.34
N ARG A 224 4.86 -2.09 17.11
CA ARG A 224 5.02 -2.94 15.91
C ARG A 224 6.03 -2.29 14.94
N PRO A 225 7.33 -2.17 15.29
CA PRO A 225 8.31 -1.45 14.46
C PRO A 225 8.48 -2.00 13.04
N GLU A 226 8.00 -3.22 12.78
CA GLU A 226 8.09 -3.91 11.48
C GLU A 226 6.83 -3.74 10.61
N GLY A 227 5.81 -3.01 11.09
CA GLY A 227 4.51 -2.86 10.43
C GLY A 227 3.45 -3.86 10.94
N LEU A 228 2.22 -3.75 10.42
CA LEU A 228 1.08 -4.55 10.87
C LEU A 228 1.23 -6.05 10.56
N LEU A 229 1.89 -6.40 9.45
CA LEU A 229 2.08 -7.78 8.95
C LEU A 229 3.56 -8.14 8.71
N GLY A 230 4.50 -7.42 9.33
CA GLY A 230 5.93 -7.66 9.17
C GLY A 230 6.40 -8.94 9.87
N HIS A 231 6.50 -10.05 9.15
CA HIS A 231 7.60 -11.03 9.26
C HIS A 231 7.53 -12.08 8.12
N ARG A 232 8.63 -12.21 7.36
CA ARG A 232 9.08 -13.53 6.86
C ARG A 232 10.50 -13.71 7.37
N SER A 233 10.63 -14.20 8.60
CA SER A 233 11.83 -14.92 9.01
C SER A 233 11.91 -16.17 8.13
N GLU A 234 12.61 -16.08 7.00
CA GLU A 234 13.12 -17.32 6.41
C GLU A 234 14.31 -17.73 7.27
N VAL A 235 14.13 -18.89 7.90
CA VAL A 235 15.11 -19.60 8.72
C VAL A 235 16.49 -19.46 8.09
N ALA A 236 17.36 -18.73 8.78
CA ALA A 236 18.76 -18.62 8.43
C ALA A 236 19.36 -20.03 8.52
N SER A 237 19.54 -20.65 7.35
CA SER A 237 20.06 -22.00 7.15
C SER A 237 19.12 -23.15 7.53
N ALA A 238 19.00 -24.11 6.60
CA ALA A 238 18.50 -25.45 6.89
C ALA A 238 19.58 -26.35 7.52
N VAL A 239 20.74 -25.78 7.87
CA VAL A 239 21.90 -26.52 8.37
C VAL A 239 22.11 -26.10 9.81
N ASP A 240 21.64 -26.94 10.71
CA ASP A 240 21.87 -26.79 12.14
C ASP A 240 23.37 -26.96 12.43
N LEU A 241 24.09 -25.86 12.60
CA LEU A 241 25.53 -25.87 12.92
C LEU A 241 25.79 -26.19 14.41
N SER A 242 24.74 -26.46 15.20
CA SER A 242 24.89 -26.86 16.60
C SER A 242 25.44 -28.29 16.75
N GLU A 243 25.38 -29.11 15.70
CA GLU A 243 25.81 -30.50 15.72
C GLU A 243 27.23 -30.71 15.13
N ARG A 244 28.18 -29.83 15.49
CA ARG A 244 29.62 -30.09 15.26
C ARG A 244 30.39 -30.24 16.58
N THR A 245 29.91 -31.14 17.42
CA THR A 245 30.62 -31.68 18.60
C THR A 245 30.55 -33.19 18.41
N SER A 246 31.59 -33.99 18.16
CA SER A 246 32.99 -33.96 18.58
C SER A 246 33.76 -34.92 17.68
N ARG A 247 34.76 -34.44 16.91
CA ARG A 247 35.75 -35.34 16.29
C ARG A 247 36.81 -35.63 17.36
N PRO A 248 37.08 -36.91 17.71
CA PRO A 248 38.13 -37.23 18.68
C PRO A 248 39.46 -36.69 18.18
N ALA A 249 40.16 -35.94 19.03
CA ALA A 249 41.41 -35.26 18.73
C ALA A 249 42.64 -36.20 18.66
N ASP A 250 42.48 -37.44 18.19
CA ASP A 250 43.57 -38.43 18.26
C ASP A 250 43.71 -39.31 17.01
N ALA A 251 43.52 -38.72 15.82
CA ALA A 251 44.04 -39.30 14.59
C ALA A 251 45.30 -38.54 14.20
N ARG A 252 46.45 -38.96 14.77
CA ARG A 252 47.77 -38.55 14.30
C ARG A 252 47.83 -38.75 12.78
N PRO A 253 48.25 -37.75 11.98
CA PRO A 253 48.63 -38.04 10.61
C PRO A 253 49.85 -38.97 10.71
N ALA A 254 49.70 -40.20 10.24
CA ALA A 254 50.83 -41.09 10.04
C ALA A 254 51.77 -40.41 9.04
N THR A 255 52.82 -39.77 9.55
CA THR A 255 54.00 -39.43 8.79
C THR A 255 54.73 -40.73 8.53
N ASP A 256 54.37 -41.41 7.44
CA ASP A 256 55.18 -42.47 6.88
C ASP A 256 56.25 -41.82 6.00
N GLY A 257 57.36 -41.47 6.65
CA GLY A 257 58.59 -41.07 5.99
C GLY A 257 59.28 -42.33 5.48
N GLY A 258 59.03 -42.68 4.23
CA GLY A 258 59.84 -43.64 3.49
C GLY A 258 61.02 -42.93 2.84
N GLU A 259 62.10 -42.78 3.60
CA GLU A 259 63.45 -42.66 3.05
C GLU A 259 64.25 -43.90 3.48
N THR A 260 65.20 -44.27 2.61
CA THR A 260 66.11 -45.42 2.60
C THR A 260 65.54 -46.66 1.87
N ASP A 261 66.18 -47.26 0.87
CA ASP A 261 67.62 -47.42 0.58
C ASP A 261 67.88 -47.64 -0.94
N GLU A 262 69.11 -47.25 -1.34
CA GLU A 262 69.94 -47.68 -2.50
C GLU A 262 69.57 -47.30 -3.96
#